data_AF-A0A844E7Z8-F1
#
_entry.id   AF-A0A844E7Z8-F1
#
_cell.length_a   1.000
_cell.length_b   1.000
_cell.length_c   1.000
_cell.angle_alpha   90.00
_cell.angle_beta   90.00
_cell.angle_gamma   90.00
#
_symmetry.space_group_name_H-M   'P 1'
#
loop_
_entity.id
_entity.type
_entity.pdbx_description
1 polymer ?
#
loop_
_entity_poly.entity_id
_entity_poly.type
_entity_poly.pdbx_seq_one_letter_code
_entity_poly.pdbx_strand_id
1 'polypeptide(L)'
;MIQVCEPPRTRQVRRLSAEEFCRLAQSEVSSVYRPRSEVLRMLTVGEVWGVYSTHGVPGAGCILLPMDADVAAAAALRRFLGWNRTSGGYFLTPAAGPDGHAAETLAPLLAAAAARQEFLARQRARWAVVECAAEELIPLYLRQGFALRAIRPLDSLAPCFLLQAGCLAQNVPPVWLPLADRVHIAILLARGYAALESRESPQGTVLALYPV
;
A
#
# COMPACT_ATOMS: atom_id res chain seq x y z
N MET A 1 -39.67 25.90 -5.53
CA MET A 1 -38.89 25.27 -4.46
C MET A 1 -37.57 24.84 -5.10
N ILE A 2 -36.51 25.64 -4.95
CA ILE A 2 -35.19 25.32 -5.52
C ILE A 2 -34.52 24.40 -4.52
N GLN A 3 -34.34 23.14 -4.89
CA GLN A 3 -33.61 22.17 -4.10
C GLN A 3 -32.13 22.57 -4.17
N VAL A 4 -31.66 23.28 -3.14
CA VAL A 4 -30.24 23.58 -2.95
C VAL A 4 -29.58 22.24 -2.65
N CYS A 5 -28.93 21.65 -3.64
CA CYS A 5 -28.08 20.48 -3.43
C CYS A 5 -26.99 20.86 -2.41
N GLU A 6 -26.96 20.20 -1.26
CA GLU A 6 -25.76 20.22 -0.42
C GLU A 6 -24.58 19.79 -1.30
N PRO A 7 -23.44 20.52 -1.28
CA PRO A 7 -22.27 20.10 -2.02
C PRO A 7 -21.90 18.68 -1.56
N PRO A 8 -21.47 17.78 -2.47
CA PRO A 8 -21.08 16.44 -2.07
C PRO A 8 -20.03 16.57 -0.96
N ARG A 9 -20.30 15.98 0.21
CA ARG A 9 -19.34 15.94 1.32
C ARG A 9 -18.09 15.28 0.77
N THR A 10 -17.12 16.08 0.37
CA THR A 10 -15.86 15.59 -0.20
C THR A 10 -15.22 14.72 0.87
N ARG A 11 -14.91 13.46 0.52
CA ARG A 11 -14.17 12.57 1.43
C ARG A 11 -12.86 13.27 1.77
N GLN A 12 -12.74 13.75 3.01
CA GLN A 12 -11.56 14.48 3.45
C GLN A 12 -10.49 13.49 3.90
N VAL A 13 -9.34 13.58 3.25
CA VAL A 13 -8.13 12.88 3.70
C VAL A 13 -7.44 13.74 4.74
N ARG A 14 -7.16 13.18 5.91
CA ARG A 14 -6.47 13.87 7.00
C ARG A 14 -5.64 12.91 7.85
N ARG A 15 -4.81 13.49 8.71
CA ARG A 15 -4.13 12.72 9.77
C ARG A 15 -5.17 12.21 10.77
N LEU A 16 -5.08 10.93 11.11
CA LEU A 16 -5.90 10.33 12.16
C LEU A 16 -5.16 10.37 13.49
N SER A 17 -5.92 10.47 14.57
CA SER A 17 -5.42 10.17 15.91
C SER A 17 -5.17 8.66 16.08
N ALA A 18 -4.35 8.31 17.07
CA ALA A 18 -4.12 6.92 17.46
C ALA A 18 -5.43 6.20 17.82
N GLU A 19 -6.37 6.89 18.47
CA GLU A 19 -7.67 6.34 18.85
C GLU A 19 -8.56 6.05 17.64
N GLU A 20 -8.63 6.98 16.69
CA GLU A 20 -9.37 6.79 15.43
C GLU A 20 -8.81 5.61 14.64
N PHE A 21 -7.49 5.48 14.54
CA PHE A 21 -6.88 4.34 13.87
C PHE A 21 -7.09 3.03 14.61
N CYS A 22 -6.99 3.02 15.95
CA CYS A 22 -7.26 1.83 16.74
C CYS A 22 -8.70 1.34 16.54
N ARG A 23 -9.67 2.24 16.35
CA ARG A 23 -11.05 1.87 16.01
C ARG A 23 -11.14 1.23 14.62
N LEU A 24 -10.45 1.76 13.62
CA LEU A 24 -10.38 1.14 12.29
C LEU A 24 -9.75 -0.25 12.33
N ALA A 25 -8.63 -0.41 13.05
CA ALA A 25 -7.90 -1.66 13.12
C ALA A 25 -8.60 -2.75 13.95
N GLN A 26 -9.62 -2.42 14.75
CA GLN A 26 -10.36 -3.40 15.56
C GLN A 26 -11.14 -4.41 14.73
N SER A 27 -11.72 -3.97 13.61
CA SER A 27 -12.43 -4.85 12.67
C SER A 27 -11.49 -5.49 11.64
N GLU A 28 -10.20 -5.19 11.70
CA GLU A 28 -9.23 -5.58 10.68
C GLU A 28 -8.70 -7.01 10.94
N VAL A 29 -8.57 -7.77 9.86
CA VAL A 29 -8.05 -9.14 9.88
C VAL A 29 -6.60 -9.19 9.40
N SER A 30 -6.12 -8.09 8.79
CA SER A 30 -4.73 -7.98 8.36
C SER A 30 -3.74 -8.37 9.46
N SER A 31 -2.84 -9.27 9.08
CA SER A 31 -1.73 -9.74 9.92
C SER A 31 -0.76 -8.62 10.29
N VAL A 32 -0.66 -7.57 9.45
CA VAL A 32 0.18 -6.39 9.69
C VAL A 32 -0.29 -5.61 10.92
N TYR A 33 -1.58 -5.65 11.23
CA TYR A 33 -2.16 -4.98 12.39
C TYR A 33 -2.36 -5.89 13.59
N ARG A 34 -1.60 -7.00 13.66
CA ARG A 34 -1.58 -7.91 14.81
C ARG A 34 -0.14 -8.21 15.26
N PRO A 35 0.08 -8.37 16.58
CA PRO A 35 -0.84 -8.14 17.70
C PRO A 35 -1.12 -6.64 17.96
N ARG A 36 -2.14 -6.31 18.78
CA ARG A 36 -2.49 -4.91 19.11
C ARG A 36 -1.32 -4.11 19.71
N SER A 37 -0.45 -4.75 20.48
CA SER A 37 0.76 -4.12 21.02
C SER A 37 1.69 -3.61 19.91
N GLU A 38 1.77 -4.31 18.79
CA GLU A 38 2.58 -3.93 17.65
C GLU A 38 1.99 -2.70 16.94
N VAL A 39 0.66 -2.66 16.79
CA VAL A 39 -0.04 -1.49 16.26
C VAL A 39 0.25 -0.25 17.10
N LEU A 40 0.24 -0.36 18.43
CA LEU A 40 0.55 0.78 19.31
C LEU A 40 2.00 1.26 19.13
N ARG A 41 2.96 0.35 18.92
CA ARG A 41 4.35 0.71 18.60
C ARG A 41 4.44 1.42 17.25
N MET A 42 3.76 0.89 16.23
CA MET A 42 3.67 1.53 14.91
C MET A 42 3.09 2.94 15.01
N LEU A 43 2.06 3.17 15.83
CA LEU A 43 1.45 4.48 16.06
C LEU A 43 2.37 5.47 16.80
N THR A 44 3.37 4.97 17.53
CA THR A 44 4.33 5.82 18.26
C THR A 44 5.37 6.43 17.32
N VAL A 45 5.73 5.71 16.25
CA VAL A 45 6.82 6.10 15.33
C VAL A 45 6.33 6.47 13.94
N GLY A 46 5.10 6.09 13.58
CA GLY A 46 4.50 6.31 12.27
C GLY A 46 3.55 7.50 12.20
N GLU A 47 3.29 7.95 10.99
CA GLU A 47 2.23 8.93 10.70
C GLU A 47 0.99 8.22 10.15
N VAL A 48 -0.15 8.41 10.81
CA VAL A 48 -1.42 7.83 10.33
C VAL A 48 -2.13 8.79 9.40
N TRP A 49 -2.55 8.27 8.25
CA TRP A 49 -3.41 8.95 7.30
C TRP A 49 -4.71 8.18 7.15
N GLY A 50 -5.81 8.90 6.99
CA GLY A 50 -7.11 8.28 6.81
C GLY A 50 -8.08 9.17 6.07
N VAL A 51 -9.16 8.54 5.65
CA VAL A 51 -10.22 9.14 4.87
C VAL A 51 -11.54 8.95 5.60
N TYR A 52 -12.33 10.02 5.65
CA TYR A 52 -13.63 9.98 6.29
C TYR A 52 -14.67 9.50 5.30
N SER A 53 -15.54 8.61 5.78
CA SER A 53 -16.74 8.22 5.07
C SER A 53 -17.70 9.40 4.97
N THR A 54 -18.73 9.26 4.14
CA THR A 54 -19.83 10.22 4.01
C THR A 54 -20.58 10.46 5.34
N HIS A 55 -20.46 9.52 6.29
CA HIS A 55 -21.04 9.58 7.62
C HIS A 55 -20.17 10.32 8.66
N GLY A 56 -19.03 10.88 8.25
CA GLY A 56 -18.18 11.68 9.15
C GLY A 56 -17.36 10.86 10.15
N VAL A 57 -17.21 9.55 9.93
CA VAL A 57 -16.32 8.66 10.68
C VAL A 57 -15.17 8.20 9.77
N PRO A 58 -13.98 7.88 10.32
CA PRO A 58 -12.92 7.26 9.53
C PRO A 58 -13.45 5.98 8.87
N GLY A 59 -13.30 5.86 7.56
CA GLY A 59 -13.70 4.69 6.77
C GLY A 59 -12.53 3.78 6.41
N ALA A 60 -11.36 4.39 6.18
CA ALA A 60 -10.11 3.67 5.96
C ALA A 60 -8.91 4.49 6.47
N GLY A 61 -7.81 3.82 6.77
CA GLY A 61 -6.55 4.47 7.11
C GLY A 61 -5.34 3.57 6.93
N CYS A 62 -4.17 4.17 6.76
CA CYS A 62 -2.90 3.47 6.70
C CYS A 62 -1.85 4.19 7.55
N ILE A 63 -0.79 3.48 7.91
CA ILE A 63 0.34 4.02 8.64
C ILE A 63 1.52 4.15 7.69
N LEU A 64 2.08 5.35 7.65
CA LEU A 64 3.38 5.61 7.04
C LEU A 64 4.47 5.38 8.08
N LEU A 65 5.30 4.37 7.87
CA LEU A 65 6.31 3.93 8.82
C LEU A 65 7.74 4.16 8.31
N PRO A 66 8.66 4.66 9.16
CA PRO A 66 10.08 4.63 8.88
C PRO A 66 10.57 3.18 8.75
N MET A 67 11.41 2.92 7.75
CA MET A 67 11.99 1.59 7.54
C MET A 67 13.05 1.22 8.58
N ASP A 68 13.55 2.15 9.37
CA ASP A 68 14.48 1.96 10.49
C ASP A 68 13.78 1.81 11.85
N ALA A 69 12.46 1.96 11.90
CA ALA A 69 11.67 1.78 13.11
C ALA A 69 11.82 0.37 13.71
N ASP A 70 11.82 0.28 15.03
CA ASP A 70 11.82 -1.00 15.75
C ASP A 70 10.40 -1.57 15.87
N VAL A 71 9.84 -1.96 14.72
CA VAL A 71 8.54 -2.60 14.58
C VAL A 71 8.64 -3.83 13.69
N ALA A 72 7.84 -4.85 13.96
CA ALA A 72 7.85 -6.15 13.30
C ALA A 72 7.69 -6.03 11.78
N ALA A 73 6.77 -5.18 11.31
CA ALA A 73 6.57 -4.94 9.88
C ALA A 73 7.82 -4.35 9.19
N ALA A 74 8.48 -3.38 9.83
CA ALA A 74 9.72 -2.79 9.33
C ALA A 74 10.86 -3.82 9.36
N ALA A 75 10.99 -4.58 10.46
CA ALA A 75 11.99 -5.62 10.60
C ALA A 75 11.85 -6.71 9.53
N ALA A 76 10.62 -7.16 9.24
CA ALA A 76 10.34 -8.15 8.21
C ALA A 76 10.72 -7.63 6.81
N LEU A 77 10.38 -6.37 6.50
CA LEU A 77 10.78 -5.72 5.25
C LEU A 77 12.30 -5.55 5.14
N ARG A 78 12.99 -5.11 6.20
CA ARG A 78 14.46 -4.99 6.23
C ARG A 78 15.14 -6.34 6.01
N ARG A 79 14.64 -7.40 6.65
CA ARG A 79 15.15 -8.76 6.50
C ARG A 79 15.00 -9.26 5.06
N PHE A 80 13.93 -8.89 4.38
CA PHE A 80 13.73 -9.22 2.97
C PHE A 80 14.60 -8.39 2.02
N LEU A 81 14.57 -7.07 2.15
CA LEU A 81 15.19 -6.13 1.21
C LEU A 81 16.70 -5.95 1.43
N GLY A 82 17.19 -6.28 2.63
CA GLY A 82 18.53 -5.98 3.09
C GLY A 82 18.68 -4.53 3.61
N TRP A 83 19.64 -4.32 4.52
CA TRP A 83 19.87 -3.05 5.20
C TRP A 83 20.18 -1.89 4.24
N ASN A 84 20.97 -2.14 3.20
CA ASN A 84 21.38 -1.09 2.25
C ASN A 84 20.21 -0.49 1.45
N ARG A 85 19.10 -1.22 1.29
CA ARG A 85 17.93 -0.79 0.52
C ARG A 85 16.84 -0.15 1.37
N THR A 86 17.03 -0.10 2.69
CA THR A 86 15.98 0.29 3.65
C THR A 86 16.39 1.45 4.57
N SER A 87 17.68 1.77 4.67
CA SER A 87 18.17 2.89 5.48
C SER A 87 17.54 4.23 5.08
N GLY A 88 16.88 4.89 6.04
CA GLY A 88 16.21 6.18 5.86
C GLY A 88 14.99 6.14 4.92
N GLY A 89 14.56 4.95 4.51
CA GLY A 89 13.37 4.76 3.69
C GLY A 89 12.08 4.77 4.51
N TYR A 90 10.96 4.70 3.81
CA TYR A 90 9.63 4.62 4.41
C TYR A 90 8.78 3.57 3.72
N PHE A 91 7.80 3.00 4.42
CA PHE A 91 6.78 2.17 3.81
C PHE A 91 5.36 2.52 4.25
N LEU A 92 4.42 2.30 3.35
CA LEU A 92 2.99 2.34 3.63
C LEU A 92 2.52 0.93 4.02
N THR A 93 1.82 0.84 5.14
CA THR A 93 1.10 -0.38 5.54
C THR A 93 -0.18 -0.57 4.70
N PRO A 94 -0.75 -1.78 4.64
CA PRO A 94 -2.06 -2.00 4.00
C PRO A 94 -3.13 -1.09 4.60
N ALA A 95 -4.14 -0.70 3.84
CA ALA A 95 -5.24 0.07 4.45
C ALA A 95 -6.03 -0.79 5.44
N ALA A 96 -6.30 -0.24 6.62
CA ALA A 96 -7.18 -0.80 7.63
C ALA A 96 -8.57 -0.17 7.54
N GLY A 97 -9.59 -0.94 7.91
CA GLY A 97 -10.95 -0.45 8.12
C GLY A 97 -11.95 -0.92 7.07
N PRO A 98 -13.25 -0.66 7.28
CA PRO A 98 -14.33 -1.21 6.46
C PRO A 98 -14.24 -0.81 4.98
N ASP A 99 -13.72 0.39 4.69
CA ASP A 99 -13.56 0.89 3.33
C ASP A 99 -12.13 0.69 2.80
N GLY A 100 -11.29 -0.10 3.50
CA GLY A 100 -9.86 -0.29 3.18
C GLY A 100 -9.59 -0.95 1.82
N HIS A 101 -10.59 -1.66 1.28
CA HIS A 101 -10.53 -2.31 -0.03
C HIS A 101 -11.38 -1.57 -1.09
N ALA A 102 -12.09 -0.51 -0.71
CA ALA A 102 -12.89 0.26 -1.65
C ALA A 102 -12.01 1.22 -2.46
N ALA A 103 -11.90 0.98 -3.77
CA ALA A 103 -11.01 1.74 -4.65
C ALA A 103 -11.29 3.25 -4.62
N GLU A 104 -12.56 3.68 -4.60
CA GLU A 104 -12.92 5.10 -4.55
C GLU A 104 -12.55 5.79 -3.22
N THR A 105 -12.40 5.02 -2.15
CA THR A 105 -12.01 5.52 -0.83
C THR A 105 -10.48 5.53 -0.70
N LEU A 106 -9.85 4.46 -1.18
CA LEU A 106 -8.41 4.29 -1.07
C LEU A 106 -7.64 5.19 -2.04
N ALA A 107 -8.17 5.52 -3.21
CA ALA A 107 -7.48 6.36 -4.20
C ALA A 107 -6.98 7.71 -3.64
N PRO A 108 -7.84 8.56 -3.04
CA PRO A 108 -7.38 9.82 -2.47
C PRO A 108 -6.48 9.62 -1.24
N LEU A 109 -6.73 8.59 -0.41
CA LEU A 109 -5.90 8.26 0.73
C LEU A 109 -4.47 7.90 0.29
N LEU A 110 -4.34 7.01 -0.68
CA LEU A 110 -3.07 6.54 -1.22
C LEU A 110 -2.29 7.68 -1.87
N ALA A 111 -2.95 8.55 -2.64
CA ALA A 111 -2.31 9.71 -3.24
C ALA A 111 -1.70 10.65 -2.18
N ALA A 112 -2.45 10.97 -1.13
CA ALA A 112 -1.97 11.82 -0.04
C ALA A 112 -0.83 11.15 0.76
N ALA A 113 -1.00 9.87 1.09
CA ALA A 113 0.00 9.11 1.84
C ALA A 113 1.30 8.92 1.04
N ALA A 114 1.21 8.67 -0.27
CA ALA A 114 2.37 8.57 -1.16
C ALA A 114 3.10 9.91 -1.32
N ALA A 115 2.36 11.02 -1.47
CA ALA A 115 2.96 12.35 -1.51
C ALA A 115 3.66 12.69 -0.18
N ARG A 116 3.05 12.34 0.96
CA ARG A 116 3.70 12.50 2.27
C ARG A 116 4.93 11.63 2.42
N GLN A 117 4.86 10.37 1.98
CA GLN A 117 5.98 9.45 1.96
C GLN A 117 7.15 9.99 1.12
N GLU A 118 6.86 10.62 -0.04
CA GLU A 118 7.88 11.28 -0.85
C GLU A 118 8.62 12.39 -0.09
N PHE A 119 7.86 13.26 0.55
CA PHE A 119 8.39 14.35 1.34
C PHE A 119 9.29 13.86 2.49
N LEU A 120 8.83 12.82 3.22
CA LEU A 120 9.58 12.27 4.35
C LEU A 120 10.83 11.50 3.91
N ALA A 121 10.74 10.73 2.82
CA ALA A 121 11.82 9.86 2.38
C ALA A 121 13.00 10.63 1.77
N ARG A 122 12.86 11.89 1.33
CA ARG A 122 13.98 12.70 0.80
C ARG A 122 14.86 11.95 -0.22
N GLN A 123 14.24 11.35 -1.24
CA GLN A 123 14.86 10.49 -2.27
C GLN A 123 15.37 9.11 -1.80
N ARG A 124 15.07 8.70 -0.56
CA ARG A 124 15.32 7.34 -0.07
C ARG A 124 14.24 6.36 -0.56
N ALA A 125 14.44 5.08 -0.26
CA ALA A 125 13.55 4.02 -0.67
C ALA A 125 12.13 4.21 -0.13
N ARG A 126 11.14 4.02 -1.00
CA ARG A 126 9.71 4.14 -0.69
C ARG A 126 9.02 2.86 -1.10
N TRP A 127 8.38 2.21 -0.15
CA TRP A 127 7.69 0.95 -0.35
C TRP A 127 6.23 1.02 0.06
N ALA A 128 5.44 0.07 -0.40
CA ALA A 128 4.10 -0.19 0.08
C ALA A 128 3.91 -1.71 0.21
N VAL A 129 3.10 -2.09 1.19
CA VAL A 129 2.71 -3.48 1.43
C VAL A 129 1.21 -3.60 1.18
N VAL A 130 0.83 -4.56 0.35
CA VAL A 130 -0.56 -4.93 0.10
C VAL A 130 -0.69 -6.41 0.41
N GLU A 131 -1.63 -6.80 1.28
CA GLU A 131 -1.86 -8.21 1.55
C GLU A 131 -2.44 -8.91 0.32
N CYS A 132 -2.12 -10.19 0.11
CA CYS A 132 -2.59 -10.91 -1.06
C CYS A 132 -4.11 -11.11 -1.12
N ALA A 133 -4.82 -10.87 -0.01
CA ALA A 133 -6.28 -10.85 0.04
C ALA A 133 -6.89 -9.57 -0.57
N ALA A 134 -6.06 -8.56 -0.83
CA ALA A 134 -6.45 -7.24 -1.34
C ALA A 134 -5.81 -6.96 -2.71
N GLU A 135 -5.67 -7.99 -3.54
CA GLU A 135 -4.92 -7.93 -4.81
C GLU A 135 -5.59 -7.02 -5.85
N GLU A 136 -6.89 -6.81 -5.75
CA GLU A 136 -7.68 -5.87 -6.55
C GLU A 136 -7.20 -4.41 -6.39
N LEU A 137 -6.46 -4.11 -5.32
CA LEU A 137 -5.89 -2.78 -5.10
C LEU A 137 -4.59 -2.56 -5.88
N ILE A 138 -3.95 -3.61 -6.41
CA ILE A 138 -2.66 -3.49 -7.11
C ILE A 138 -2.69 -2.44 -8.24
N PRO A 139 -3.69 -2.44 -9.15
CA PRO A 139 -3.83 -1.39 -10.17
C PRO A 139 -3.81 0.04 -9.62
N LEU A 140 -4.37 0.25 -8.44
CA LEU A 140 -4.42 1.57 -7.82
C LEU A 140 -3.02 2.04 -7.39
N TYR A 141 -2.22 1.15 -6.81
CA TYR A 141 -0.82 1.45 -6.47
C TYR A 141 0.04 1.69 -7.71
N LEU A 142 -0.17 0.92 -8.78
CA LEU A 142 0.54 1.12 -10.05
C LEU A 142 0.28 2.52 -10.63
N ARG A 143 -0.99 2.95 -10.64
CA ARG A 143 -1.36 4.33 -11.06
C ARG A 143 -0.74 5.42 -10.20
N GLN A 144 -0.39 5.12 -8.94
CA GLN A 144 0.30 6.05 -8.04
C GLN A 144 1.84 6.06 -8.23
N GLY A 145 2.36 5.30 -9.20
CA GLY A 145 3.79 5.25 -9.50
C GLY A 145 4.58 4.26 -8.64
N PHE A 146 3.88 3.32 -7.98
CA PHE A 146 4.52 2.14 -7.40
C PHE A 146 4.65 1.03 -8.44
N ALA A 147 5.67 0.19 -8.27
CA ALA A 147 5.89 -0.98 -9.10
C ALA A 147 5.84 -2.23 -8.24
N LEU A 148 5.13 -3.27 -8.67
CA LEU A 148 5.18 -4.56 -7.99
C LEU A 148 6.57 -5.17 -8.16
N ARG A 149 7.27 -5.43 -7.05
CA ARG A 149 8.65 -5.95 -7.03
C ARG A 149 8.79 -7.35 -6.47
N ALA A 150 7.86 -7.79 -5.62
CA ALA A 150 7.88 -9.13 -5.07
C ALA A 150 6.48 -9.57 -4.61
N ILE A 151 6.27 -10.89 -4.62
CA ILE A 151 5.14 -11.57 -4.00
C ILE A 151 5.73 -12.64 -3.10
N ARG A 152 5.58 -12.50 -1.78
CA ARG A 152 6.08 -13.51 -0.83
C ARG A 152 5.49 -13.34 0.57
N PRO A 153 5.52 -14.40 1.39
CA PRO A 153 5.35 -14.23 2.82
C PRO A 153 6.50 -13.36 3.37
N LEU A 154 6.14 -12.43 4.24
CA LEU A 154 7.04 -11.80 5.19
C LEU A 154 6.96 -12.59 6.49
N ASP A 155 8.09 -12.69 7.23
CA ASP A 155 8.12 -13.48 8.47
C ASP A 155 7.00 -13.00 9.42
N SER A 156 6.19 -13.96 9.89
CA SER A 156 5.04 -13.71 10.77
C SER A 156 3.90 -12.85 10.19
N LEU A 157 3.89 -12.58 8.88
CA LEU A 157 2.82 -11.90 8.17
C LEU A 157 2.18 -12.80 7.11
N ALA A 158 0.95 -12.49 6.74
CA ALA A 158 0.29 -13.10 5.59
C ALA A 158 1.11 -12.85 4.30
N PRO A 159 0.90 -13.64 3.25
CA PRO A 159 1.48 -13.35 1.94
C PRO A 159 1.16 -11.90 1.51
N CYS A 160 2.19 -11.18 1.06
CA CYS A 160 2.05 -9.79 0.62
C CYS A 160 2.64 -9.56 -0.78
N PHE A 161 2.04 -8.62 -1.48
CA PHE A 161 2.63 -7.88 -2.58
C PHE A 161 3.48 -6.74 -2.02
N LEU A 162 4.71 -6.64 -2.51
CA LEU A 162 5.64 -5.58 -2.13
C LEU A 162 5.84 -4.67 -3.32
N LEU A 163 5.48 -3.40 -3.16
CA LEU A 163 5.56 -2.41 -4.21
C LEU A 163 6.57 -1.33 -3.88
N GLN A 164 7.34 -0.91 -4.87
CA GLN A 164 8.39 0.11 -4.72
C GLN A 164 8.06 1.32 -5.61
N ALA A 165 8.09 2.53 -5.05
CA ALA A 165 7.93 3.73 -5.85
C ALA A 165 9.22 4.12 -6.59
N GLY A 166 9.07 4.74 -7.76
CA GLY A 166 10.18 5.28 -8.54
C GLY A 166 10.99 4.24 -9.31
N CYS A 167 10.44 3.05 -9.59
CA CYS A 167 11.05 2.13 -10.54
C CYS A 167 10.87 2.65 -11.98
N LEU A 168 11.93 2.52 -12.78
CA LEU A 168 11.94 2.95 -14.17
C LEU A 168 12.05 1.72 -15.07
N ALA A 169 11.13 1.60 -16.02
CA ALA A 169 11.19 0.54 -17.04
C ALA A 169 12.41 0.72 -17.95
N GLN A 170 13.02 -0.39 -18.35
CA GLN A 170 13.83 -0.40 -19.56
C GLN A 170 12.95 -0.18 -20.79
N ASN A 171 13.50 0.43 -21.84
CA ASN A 171 12.77 0.72 -23.08
C ASN A 171 12.63 -0.54 -23.97
N VAL A 172 11.91 -1.54 -23.45
CA VAL A 172 11.59 -2.80 -24.14
C VAL A 172 10.11 -3.13 -23.97
N PRO A 173 9.50 -3.90 -24.89
CA PRO A 173 8.11 -4.31 -24.75
C PRO A 173 7.88 -5.11 -23.46
N PRO A 174 6.78 -4.86 -22.73
CA PRO A 174 6.47 -5.60 -21.51
C PRO A 174 5.96 -7.02 -21.80
N VAL A 175 6.09 -7.89 -20.81
CA VAL A 175 5.38 -9.17 -20.76
C VAL A 175 4.05 -8.95 -20.04
N TRP A 176 2.94 -9.26 -20.70
CA TRP A 176 1.61 -9.16 -20.11
C TRP A 176 1.19 -10.50 -19.48
N LEU A 177 0.91 -10.50 -18.18
CA LEU A 177 0.46 -11.68 -17.43
C LEU A 177 -0.81 -11.38 -16.62
N PRO A 178 -1.81 -12.29 -16.60
CA PRO A 178 -2.94 -12.17 -15.69
C PRO A 178 -2.46 -12.13 -14.24
N LEU A 179 -3.04 -11.28 -13.40
CA LEU A 179 -2.71 -11.21 -11.97
C LEU A 179 -2.91 -12.56 -11.26
N ALA A 180 -3.89 -13.34 -11.71
CA ALA A 180 -4.14 -14.71 -11.24
C ALA A 180 -2.95 -15.67 -11.49
N ASP A 181 -2.09 -15.39 -12.47
CA ASP A 181 -0.89 -16.18 -12.77
C ASP A 181 0.29 -15.78 -11.87
N ARG A 182 0.08 -15.94 -10.56
CA ARG A 182 1.04 -15.55 -9.52
C ARG A 182 2.38 -16.25 -9.65
N VAL A 183 2.41 -17.46 -10.22
CA VAL A 183 3.64 -18.26 -10.40
C VAL A 183 4.55 -17.60 -11.43
N HIS A 184 4.04 -17.32 -12.64
CA HIS A 184 4.87 -16.69 -13.68
C HIS A 184 5.26 -15.26 -13.31
N ILE A 185 4.35 -14.52 -12.65
CA ILE A 185 4.68 -13.21 -12.09
C ILE A 185 5.85 -13.33 -11.11
N ALA A 186 5.79 -14.22 -10.12
CA ALA A 186 6.86 -14.39 -9.14
C ALA A 186 8.21 -14.77 -9.78
N ILE A 187 8.20 -15.62 -10.82
CA ILE A 187 9.41 -15.99 -11.58
C ILE A 187 10.03 -14.76 -12.26
N LEU A 188 9.22 -13.93 -12.93
CA LEU A 188 9.72 -12.73 -13.59
C LEU A 188 10.23 -11.69 -12.58
N LEU A 189 9.51 -11.49 -11.47
CA LEU A 189 9.95 -10.59 -10.39
C LEU A 189 11.32 -11.01 -9.83
N ALA A 190 11.53 -12.32 -9.62
CA ALA A 190 12.81 -12.87 -9.18
C ALA A 190 13.94 -12.69 -10.20
N ARG A 191 13.61 -12.55 -11.49
CA ARG A 191 14.55 -12.29 -12.60
C ARG A 191 14.83 -10.80 -12.82
N GLY A 192 14.35 -9.92 -11.94
CA GLY A 192 14.57 -8.48 -12.06
C GLY A 192 13.54 -7.77 -12.93
N TYR A 193 12.35 -8.35 -13.12
CA TYR A 193 11.22 -7.60 -13.67
C TYR A 193 10.44 -6.88 -12.57
N ALA A 194 9.65 -5.89 -12.96
CA ALA A 194 8.66 -5.24 -12.13
C ALA A 194 7.38 -5.00 -12.92
N ALA A 195 6.22 -5.15 -12.26
CA ALA A 195 4.97 -4.73 -12.87
C ALA A 195 4.79 -3.23 -12.65
N LEU A 196 4.64 -2.46 -13.73
CA LEU A 196 4.53 -1.00 -13.69
C LEU A 196 3.16 -0.50 -14.16
N GLU A 197 2.47 -1.32 -14.94
CA GLU A 197 1.17 -0.98 -15.51
C GLU A 197 0.21 -2.16 -15.37
N SER A 198 -1.07 -1.85 -15.46
CA SER A 198 -2.13 -2.83 -15.47
C SER A 198 -3.24 -2.40 -16.41
N ARG A 199 -3.97 -3.37 -16.97
CA ARG A 199 -5.21 -3.14 -17.70
C ARG A 199 -6.26 -4.18 -17.34
N GLU A 200 -7.52 -3.82 -17.48
CA GLU A 200 -8.62 -4.76 -17.36
C GLU A 200 -8.73 -5.64 -18.60
N SER A 201 -9.13 -6.89 -18.40
CA SER A 201 -9.44 -7.85 -19.46
C SER A 201 -10.64 -8.70 -19.08
N PRO A 202 -11.24 -9.44 -20.02
CA PRO A 202 -12.33 -10.38 -19.72
C PRO A 202 -11.95 -11.46 -18.68
N GLN A 203 -10.65 -11.72 -18.48
CA GLN A 203 -10.13 -12.71 -17.53
C GLN A 203 -9.70 -12.07 -16.20
N GLY A 204 -9.98 -10.79 -16.00
CA GLY A 204 -9.55 -9.98 -14.86
C GLY A 204 -8.36 -9.07 -15.16
N THR A 205 -7.77 -8.52 -14.10
CA THR A 205 -6.62 -7.61 -14.19
C THR A 205 -5.39 -8.30 -14.79
N VAL A 206 -4.76 -7.64 -15.75
CA VAL A 206 -3.52 -8.08 -16.41
C VAL A 206 -2.43 -7.08 -16.09
N LEU A 207 -1.25 -7.56 -15.71
CA LEU A 207 -0.08 -6.76 -15.36
C LEU A 207 0.91 -6.72 -16.52
N ALA A 208 1.51 -5.56 -16.78
CA ALA A 208 2.66 -5.42 -17.67
C ALA A 208 3.96 -5.41 -16.86
N LEU A 209 4.77 -6.44 -17.08
CA LEU A 209 6.08 -6.61 -16.44
C LEU A 209 7.20 -6.16 -17.37
N TYR A 210 8.05 -5.26 -16.85
CA TYR A 210 9.22 -4.71 -17.52
C TYR A 210 10.50 -5.14 -16.80
N PRO A 211 11.61 -5.39 -17.51
CA PRO A 211 12.94 -5.46 -16.89
C PRO A 211 13.31 -4.11 -16.25
N VAL A 212 13.96 -4.14 -15.08
CA VAL A 212 14.31 -2.96 -14.26
C VAL A 212 15.65 -3.10 -13.56
#